data_AF-A0A9N8W032-F1
#
_entry.id   AF-A0A9N8W032-F1
#
_cell.length_a   1.000
_cell.length_b   1.000
_cell.length_c   1.000
_cell.angle_alpha   90.00
_cell.angle_beta   90.00
_cell.angle_gamma   90.00
#
_symmetry.space_group_name_H-M   'P 1'
#
loop_
_entity.id
_entity.type
_entity.pdbx_description
1 polymer ?
#
loop_
_entity_poly.entity_id
_entity_poly.type
_entity_poly.pdbx_seq_one_letter_code
_entity_poly.pdbx_strand_id
1 'polypeptide(L)'
;MDEEYESVLLVIRECLVYRIPPRTSSRGYRAQEWGDAGTFLWKGRLRVFAKGNKCFIRLEDSTTGELFAECLHDPATNSVEPVLDSSRYFVLRIEDKGRHAFIGIGFQERSEAFDFQVALQDHVKHVKVENETKERVEKEKEGAALPKMDFSLKEGETISINIGGNPQRRSRPVAQTSSSSGPDQSIPFLPPPPSAASMRQKLQKGTMQLPSARRSRSPSPNEFGEFMDANGPGT
;
A
#
# COMPACT_ATOMS: atom_id res chain seq x y z
N MET A 1 7.51 32.79 -3.83
CA MET A 1 6.10 32.44 -3.61
C MET A 1 5.94 31.07 -4.22
N ASP A 2 6.25 30.04 -3.45
CA ASP A 2 6.05 28.65 -3.85
C ASP A 2 4.58 28.35 -3.59
N GLU A 3 3.75 28.64 -4.59
CA GLU A 3 2.33 28.34 -4.58
C GLU A 3 2.21 26.82 -4.58
N GLU A 4 2.03 26.24 -3.39
CA GLU A 4 2.03 24.79 -3.18
C GLU A 4 0.81 24.19 -3.90
N TYR A 5 1.05 23.65 -5.09
CA TYR A 5 0.02 23.16 -6.00
C TYR A 5 -0.81 22.03 -5.36
N GLU A 6 -2.13 22.16 -5.41
CA GLU A 6 -3.08 21.15 -4.95
C GLU A 6 -3.53 20.30 -6.15
N SER A 7 -3.15 19.02 -6.16
CA SER A 7 -3.54 18.06 -7.18
C SER A 7 -4.60 17.11 -6.65
N VAL A 8 -5.75 16.99 -7.33
CA VAL A 8 -6.80 16.05 -6.94
C VAL A 8 -6.45 14.65 -7.45
N LEU A 9 -6.26 13.70 -6.54
CA LEU A 9 -5.91 12.31 -6.86
C LEU A 9 -7.15 11.46 -7.10
N LEU A 10 -8.20 11.64 -6.29
CA LEU A 10 -9.41 10.83 -6.36
C LEU A 10 -10.62 11.61 -5.87
N VAL A 11 -11.77 11.37 -6.51
CA VAL A 11 -13.07 11.89 -6.07
C VAL A 11 -14.08 10.75 -6.05
N ILE A 12 -14.63 10.46 -4.87
CA ILE A 12 -15.67 9.46 -4.67
C ILE A 12 -16.96 10.18 -4.32
N ARG A 13 -18.02 9.92 -5.09
CA ARG A 13 -19.28 10.68 -5.01
C ARG A 13 -20.04 10.40 -3.72
N GLU A 14 -20.03 9.16 -3.26
CA GLU A 14 -20.80 8.73 -2.10
C GLU A 14 -19.89 7.97 -1.12
N CYS A 15 -19.67 8.57 0.04
CA CYS A 15 -18.94 8.01 1.17
C CYS A 15 -19.81 8.16 2.42
N LEU A 16 -19.87 7.09 3.22
CA LEU A 16 -20.62 7.03 4.46
C LEU A 16 -19.65 7.12 5.63
N VAL A 17 -19.94 7.96 6.61
CA VAL A 17 -19.14 8.11 7.82
C VAL A 17 -19.86 7.45 9.00
N TYR A 18 -19.11 6.73 9.82
CA TYR A 18 -19.58 5.98 10.98
C TYR A 18 -18.83 6.43 12.22
N ARG A 19 -19.51 6.37 13.36
CA ARG A 19 -18.88 6.66 14.66
C ARG A 19 -18.12 5.42 15.13
N ILE A 20 -16.84 5.58 15.41
CA ILE A 20 -16.02 4.50 15.97
C ILE A 20 -16.07 4.54 17.50
N PRO A 21 -16.41 3.43 18.17
CA PRO A 21 -16.28 3.32 19.61
C PRO A 21 -14.82 3.50 20.08
N PRO A 22 -14.56 4.12 21.23
CA PRO A 22 -13.21 4.23 21.78
C PRO A 22 -12.55 2.85 21.90
N ARG A 23 -11.27 2.74 21.51
CA ARG A 23 -10.53 1.47 21.57
C ARG A 23 -10.50 0.92 22.99
N THR A 24 -11.10 -0.26 23.20
CA THR A 24 -11.05 -1.01 24.47
C THR A 24 -9.98 -2.11 24.46
N SER A 25 -9.42 -2.45 23.29
CA SER A 25 -8.43 -3.52 23.13
C SER A 25 -7.45 -3.21 21.99
N SER A 26 -6.32 -3.91 21.96
CA SER A 26 -5.31 -3.87 20.87
C SER A 26 -5.75 -4.61 19.60
N ARG A 27 -6.96 -5.17 19.59
CA ARG A 27 -7.57 -5.85 18.43
C ARG A 27 -7.90 -4.81 17.35
N GLY A 28 -7.53 -5.09 16.11
CA GLY A 28 -7.79 -4.20 14.96
C GLY A 28 -9.29 -3.97 14.72
N TYR A 29 -9.61 -2.91 13.97
CA TYR A 29 -10.99 -2.48 13.77
C TYR A 29 -11.83 -3.50 12.99
N ARG A 30 -13.10 -3.63 13.39
CA ARG A 30 -14.14 -4.44 12.73
C ARG A 30 -15.36 -3.58 12.47
N ALA A 31 -15.88 -3.59 11.25
CA ALA A 31 -17.02 -2.78 10.86
C ALA A 31 -18.29 -3.22 11.61
N GLN A 32 -18.39 -4.50 11.95
CA GLN A 32 -19.50 -5.04 12.75
C GLN A 32 -19.61 -4.40 14.15
N GLU A 33 -18.55 -3.80 14.67
CA GLU A 33 -18.51 -3.18 16.00
C GLU A 33 -18.93 -1.69 15.98
N TRP A 34 -19.14 -1.10 14.80
CA TRP A 34 -19.43 0.34 14.64
C TRP A 34 -20.90 0.74 14.89
N GLY A 35 -21.67 -0.13 15.54
CA GLY A 35 -23.10 0.04 15.84
C GLY A 35 -24.01 -0.73 14.87
N ASP A 36 -25.33 -0.52 14.96
CA ASP A 36 -26.28 -1.09 14.00
C ASP A 36 -25.86 -0.73 12.58
N ALA A 37 -25.48 -1.75 11.79
CA ALA A 37 -24.81 -1.66 10.49
C ALA A 37 -25.53 -0.79 9.41
N GLY A 38 -26.67 -0.19 9.73
CA GLY A 38 -27.43 0.73 8.88
C GLY A 38 -27.35 2.22 9.24
N THR A 39 -26.87 2.61 10.44
CA THR A 39 -26.88 4.02 10.84
C THR A 39 -25.54 4.68 10.57
N PHE A 40 -25.43 5.34 9.41
CA PHE A 40 -24.32 6.26 9.13
C PHE A 40 -24.53 7.58 9.89
N LEU A 41 -23.44 8.16 10.39
CA LEU A 41 -23.42 9.48 11.02
C LEU A 41 -23.60 10.59 9.99
N TRP A 42 -22.98 10.43 8.82
CA TRP A 42 -22.96 11.43 7.76
C TRP A 42 -22.72 10.75 6.41
N LYS A 43 -23.21 11.37 5.33
CA LYS A 43 -23.02 10.92 3.95
C LYS A 43 -22.62 12.12 3.11
N GLY A 44 -21.61 11.95 2.25
CA GLY A 44 -21.20 12.99 1.31
C GLY A 44 -20.14 12.52 0.34
N ARG A 45 -19.40 13.47 -0.22
CA ARG A 45 -18.33 13.26 -1.20
C ARG A 45 -16.98 13.19 -0.51
N LEU A 46 -16.15 12.22 -0.89
CA LEU A 46 -14.76 12.12 -0.44
C LEU A 46 -13.83 12.60 -1.56
N ARG A 47 -12.87 13.46 -1.22
CA ARG A 47 -11.83 13.93 -2.13
C ARG A 47 -10.46 13.66 -1.52
N VAL A 48 -9.59 13.05 -2.31
CA VAL A 48 -8.17 12.88 -1.98
C VAL A 48 -7.38 13.86 -2.83
N PHE A 49 -6.55 14.67 -2.20
CA PHE A 49 -5.68 15.62 -2.89
C PHE A 49 -4.27 15.60 -2.30
N ALA A 50 -3.30 15.81 -3.17
CA ALA A 50 -1.90 15.98 -2.84
C ALA A 50 -1.58 17.47 -2.79
N LYS A 51 -0.87 17.90 -1.76
CA LYS A 51 -0.31 19.24 -1.63
C LYS A 51 1.17 19.08 -1.30
N GLY A 52 2.00 19.32 -2.31
CA GLY A 52 3.43 18.99 -2.26
C GLY A 52 3.65 17.51 -1.91
N ASN A 53 4.37 17.26 -0.80
CA ASN A 53 4.70 15.93 -0.32
C ASN A 53 3.64 15.32 0.62
N LYS A 54 2.53 16.01 0.85
CA LYS A 54 1.47 15.60 1.79
C LYS A 54 0.21 15.21 1.04
N CYS A 55 -0.47 14.17 1.50
CA CYS A 55 -1.78 13.78 0.99
C CYS A 55 -2.85 14.08 2.04
N PHE A 56 -3.96 14.59 1.58
CA PHE A 56 -5.08 15.00 2.40
C PHE A 56 -6.35 14.33 1.89
N ILE A 57 -7.19 13.91 2.83
CA ILE A 57 -8.49 13.30 2.58
C ILE A 57 -9.53 14.25 3.17
N ARG A 58 -10.33 14.87 2.31
CA ARG A 58 -11.45 15.76 2.68
C ARG A 58 -12.78 15.04 2.49
N LEU A 59 -13.62 15.13 3.50
CA LEU A 59 -15.02 14.74 3.46
C LEU A 59 -15.84 16.02 3.29
N GLU A 60 -16.51 16.17 2.16
CA GLU A 60 -17.32 17.35 1.82
C GLU A 60 -18.77 16.96 1.58
N ASP A 61 -19.72 17.82 1.92
CA ASP A 61 -21.10 17.58 1.54
C ASP A 61 -21.25 17.61 0.00
N SER A 62 -21.95 16.60 -0.53
CA SER A 62 -22.26 16.46 -1.95
C SER A 62 -23.02 17.64 -2.53
N THR A 63 -23.86 18.31 -1.74
CA THR A 63 -24.74 19.41 -2.20
C THR A 63 -24.12 20.77 -1.97
N THR A 64 -23.71 21.08 -0.74
CA THR A 64 -23.19 22.40 -0.37
C THR A 64 -21.69 22.55 -0.61
N GLY A 65 -20.93 21.45 -0.65
CA GLY A 65 -19.47 21.48 -0.66
C GLY A 65 -18.85 21.86 0.69
N GLU A 66 -19.63 21.90 1.77
CA GLU A 66 -19.13 22.19 3.11
C GLU A 66 -18.19 21.09 3.60
N LEU A 67 -17.04 21.47 4.15
CA LEU A 67 -16.06 20.55 4.70
C LEU A 67 -16.57 19.97 6.03
N PHE A 68 -16.79 18.66 6.06
CA PHE A 68 -17.15 17.93 7.27
C PHE A 68 -15.93 17.58 8.11
N ALA A 69 -14.90 16.99 7.48
CA ALA A 69 -13.66 16.62 8.15
C ALA A 69 -12.49 16.55 7.15
N GLU A 70 -11.29 16.83 7.67
CA GLU A 70 -10.03 16.69 6.94
C GLU A 70 -9.11 15.72 7.71
N CYS A 71 -8.44 14.84 6.96
CA CYS A 71 -7.46 13.90 7.48
C CYS A 71 -6.16 14.08 6.69
N LEU A 72 -5.06 14.28 7.40
CA LEU A 72 -3.71 14.24 6.82
C LEU A 72 -3.26 12.78 6.76
N HIS A 73 -3.03 12.30 5.53
CA HIS A 73 -2.45 10.99 5.31
C HIS A 73 -0.94 11.04 5.52
N ASP A 74 -0.47 10.41 6.59
CA ASP A 74 0.94 10.19 6.87
C ASP A 74 1.21 8.67 7.00
N PRO A 75 2.12 8.11 6.18
CA PRO A 75 2.45 6.69 6.25
C PRO A 75 3.09 6.28 7.59
N ALA A 76 3.71 7.21 8.33
CA ALA A 76 4.37 6.88 9.60
C ALA A 76 3.37 6.71 10.76
N THR A 77 2.32 7.55 10.80
CA THR A 77 1.32 7.54 11.88
C THR A 77 0.10 6.66 11.60
N ASN A 78 0.10 5.95 10.47
CA ASN A 78 -0.95 5.01 10.08
C ASN A 78 -2.35 5.66 10.09
N SER A 79 -2.45 6.91 9.57
CA SER A 79 -3.67 7.74 9.60
C SER A 79 -4.90 7.07 8.96
N VAL A 80 -4.68 6.07 8.11
CA VAL A 80 -5.72 5.29 7.44
C VAL A 80 -5.49 3.82 7.77
N GLU A 81 -6.42 3.20 8.48
CA GLU A 81 -6.35 1.78 8.85
C GLU A 81 -7.49 1.00 8.19
N PRO A 82 -7.21 -0.03 7.38
CA PRO A 82 -8.24 -0.88 6.80
C PRO A 82 -8.88 -1.76 7.88
N VAL A 83 -10.17 -2.04 7.72
CA VAL A 83 -10.92 -2.89 8.64
C VAL A 83 -10.68 -4.38 8.32
N LEU A 84 -10.66 -5.23 9.35
CA LEU A 84 -10.27 -6.64 9.20
C LEU A 84 -11.34 -7.54 8.56
N ASP A 85 -12.62 -7.23 8.75
CA ASP A 85 -13.76 -8.03 8.27
C ASP A 85 -14.32 -7.56 6.93
N SER A 86 -13.93 -6.37 6.46
CA SER A 86 -14.41 -5.81 5.21
C SER A 86 -13.38 -4.92 4.53
N SER A 87 -13.29 -5.06 3.22
CA SER A 87 -12.45 -4.20 2.36
C SER A 87 -13.15 -2.93 1.87
N ARG A 88 -14.41 -2.70 2.28
CA ARG A 88 -15.15 -1.47 1.95
C ARG A 88 -15.08 -0.40 3.03
N TYR A 89 -14.57 -0.75 4.21
CA TYR A 89 -14.52 0.15 5.35
C TYR A 89 -13.09 0.43 5.77
N PHE A 90 -12.85 1.65 6.21
CA PHE A 90 -11.55 2.13 6.68
C PHE A 90 -11.76 3.04 7.89
N VAL A 91 -10.74 3.15 8.72
CA VAL A 91 -10.69 4.11 9.82
C VAL A 91 -9.79 5.24 9.44
N LEU A 92 -10.29 6.46 9.53
CA LEU A 92 -9.50 7.68 9.39
C LEU A 92 -9.22 8.27 10.77
N ARG A 93 -7.96 8.65 10.98
CA ARG A 93 -7.53 9.50 12.09
C ARG A 93 -7.60 10.96 11.62
N ILE A 94 -8.64 11.66 12.04
CA ILE A 94 -8.79 13.09 11.81
C ILE A 94 -8.10 13.87 12.93
N GLU A 95 -7.54 15.03 12.61
CA GLU A 95 -6.91 15.93 13.58
C GLU A 95 -7.62 17.28 13.54
N ASP A 96 -8.14 17.72 14.68
CA ASP A 96 -8.75 19.03 14.87
C ASP A 96 -8.10 19.75 16.05
N LYS A 97 -7.43 20.88 15.78
CA LYS A 97 -6.85 21.78 16.79
C LYS A 97 -6.03 21.06 17.88
N GLY A 98 -5.20 20.09 17.45
CA GLY A 98 -4.32 19.31 18.34
C GLY A 98 -4.98 18.12 19.05
N ARG A 99 -6.27 17.85 18.79
CA ARG A 99 -6.94 16.62 19.22
C ARG A 99 -7.13 15.70 18.02
N HIS A 100 -6.91 14.41 18.22
CA HIS A 100 -7.20 13.41 17.21
C HIS A 100 -8.52 12.70 17.53
N ALA A 101 -9.29 12.39 16.50
CA ALA A 101 -10.47 11.55 16.59
C ALA A 101 -10.41 10.47 15.51
N PHE A 102 -11.08 9.36 15.77
CA PHE A 102 -11.19 8.26 14.81
C PHE A 102 -12.61 8.21 14.27
N ILE A 103 -12.72 8.24 12.95
CA ILE A 103 -14.00 8.09 12.25
C ILE A 103 -13.92 6.90 11.30
N GLY A 104 -15.01 6.17 11.18
CA GLY A 104 -15.13 5.09 10.21
C GLY A 104 -15.62 5.68 8.90
N ILE A 105 -15.04 5.27 7.79
CA ILE A 105 -15.58 5.54 6.46
C ILE A 105 -15.96 4.23 5.79
N GLY A 106 -17.00 4.27 4.98
CA GLY A 106 -17.48 3.14 4.20
C GLY A 106 -17.86 3.57 2.80
N PHE A 107 -17.49 2.74 1.84
CA PHE A 107 -17.83 2.93 0.43
C PHE A 107 -19.01 2.05 0.03
N GLN A 108 -19.83 2.57 -0.89
CA GLN A 108 -20.95 1.81 -1.44
C GLN A 108 -20.43 0.61 -2.24
N GLU A 109 -19.44 0.86 -3.10
CA GLU A 109 -18.84 -0.16 -3.94
C GLU A 109 -17.44 -0.58 -3.47
N ARG A 110 -17.11 -1.86 -3.69
CA ARG A 110 -15.76 -2.38 -3.39
C ARG A 110 -14.71 -1.82 -4.34
N SER A 111 -15.10 -1.45 -5.55
CA SER A 111 -14.22 -0.84 -6.55
C SER A 111 -13.72 0.53 -6.07
N GLU A 112 -14.62 1.38 -5.57
CA GLU A 112 -14.27 2.71 -5.02
C GLU A 112 -13.32 2.60 -3.82
N ALA A 113 -13.57 1.63 -2.94
CA ALA A 113 -12.69 1.33 -1.81
C ALA A 113 -11.28 0.92 -2.25
N PHE A 114 -11.17 0.14 -3.33
CA PHE A 114 -9.90 -0.27 -3.91
C PHE A 114 -9.18 0.92 -4.55
N ASP A 115 -9.89 1.75 -5.32
CA ASP A 115 -9.33 2.95 -5.94
C ASP A 115 -8.82 3.94 -4.88
N PHE A 116 -9.55 4.10 -3.78
CA PHE A 116 -9.11 4.88 -2.62
C PHE A 116 -7.79 4.38 -2.04
N GLN A 117 -7.69 3.08 -1.79
CA GLN A 117 -6.48 2.49 -1.24
C GLN A 117 -5.29 2.62 -2.21
N VAL A 118 -5.52 2.41 -3.51
CA VAL A 118 -4.49 2.55 -4.54
C VAL A 118 -4.04 4.00 -4.68
N ALA A 119 -4.96 4.96 -4.70
CA ALA A 119 -4.64 6.39 -4.81
C ALA A 119 -3.73 6.87 -3.66
N LEU A 120 -3.97 6.41 -2.43
CA LEU A 120 -3.10 6.72 -1.29
C LEU A 120 -1.72 6.09 -1.45
N GLN A 121 -1.64 4.81 -1.85
CA GLN A 121 -0.37 4.12 -2.02
C GLN A 121 0.47 4.69 -3.17
N ASP A 122 -0.18 5.10 -4.26
CA ASP A 122 0.48 5.70 -5.42
C ASP A 122 1.14 7.02 -5.03
N HIS A 123 0.44 7.86 -4.28
CA HIS A 123 1.02 9.10 -3.76
C HIS A 123 2.24 8.86 -2.87
N VAL A 124 2.17 7.91 -1.92
CA VAL A 124 3.31 7.60 -1.04
C VAL A 124 4.53 7.11 -1.85
N LYS A 125 4.31 6.34 -2.93
CA LYS A 125 5.39 5.93 -3.84
C LYS A 125 5.97 7.11 -4.60
N HIS A 126 5.12 8.00 -5.14
CA HIS A 126 5.56 9.20 -5.84
C HIS A 126 6.38 10.12 -4.95
N VAL A 127 5.92 10.40 -3.74
CA VAL A 127 6.65 11.23 -2.76
C VAL A 127 7.99 10.60 -2.40
N LYS A 128 8.06 9.27 -2.26
CA LYS A 128 9.33 8.57 -1.99
C LYS A 128 10.33 8.74 -3.12
N VAL A 129 9.90 8.58 -4.37
CA VAL A 129 10.76 8.74 -5.56
C VAL A 129 11.21 10.20 -5.71
N GLU A 130 10.31 11.14 -5.47
CA GLU A 130 10.60 12.56 -5.53
C GLU A 130 11.60 12.98 -4.44
N ASN A 131 11.44 12.49 -3.20
CA ASN A 131 12.39 12.74 -2.12
C ASN A 131 13.76 12.13 -2.42
N GLU A 132 13.84 10.89 -2.94
CA GLU A 132 15.11 10.29 -3.33
C GLU A 132 15.79 11.07 -4.46
N THR A 133 15.01 11.58 -5.41
CA THR A 133 15.53 12.41 -6.51
C THR A 133 16.02 13.76 -5.99
N LYS A 134 15.28 14.40 -5.09
CA LYS A 134 15.70 15.64 -4.42
C LYS A 134 16.97 15.42 -3.61
N GLU A 135 17.06 14.36 -2.81
CA GLU A 135 18.27 14.01 -2.06
C GLU A 135 19.47 13.75 -2.98
N ARG A 136 19.28 13.11 -4.14
CA ARG A 136 20.36 12.93 -5.13
C ARG A 136 20.81 14.27 -5.72
N VAL A 137 19.87 15.13 -6.10
CA VAL A 137 20.15 16.46 -6.68
C VAL A 137 20.77 17.39 -5.64
N GLU A 138 20.31 17.35 -4.38
CA GLU A 138 20.89 18.10 -3.27
C GLU A 138 22.27 17.56 -2.92
N LYS A 139 22.48 16.24 -2.90
CA LYS A 139 23.81 15.65 -2.70
C LYS A 139 24.76 15.90 -3.87
N GLU A 140 24.26 16.10 -5.08
CA GLU A 140 25.04 16.58 -6.23
C GLU A 140 25.33 18.10 -6.14
N LYS A 141 24.42 18.89 -5.56
CA LYS A 141 24.61 20.34 -5.35
C LYS A 141 25.46 20.69 -4.13
N GLU A 142 25.39 19.89 -3.06
CA GLU A 142 26.21 19.98 -1.85
C GLU A 142 27.49 19.14 -1.96
N GLY A 143 27.60 18.33 -3.01
CA GLY A 143 28.75 17.50 -3.37
C GLY A 143 29.89 18.26 -4.06
N ALA A 144 30.39 19.30 -3.40
CA ALA A 144 31.77 19.72 -3.60
C ALA A 144 32.73 18.69 -2.97
N ALA A 145 32.87 17.50 -3.59
CA ALA A 145 34.02 16.57 -3.47
C ALA A 145 33.74 15.17 -4.07
N LEU A 146 33.18 15.08 -5.28
CA LEU A 146 33.48 13.94 -6.16
C LEU A 146 34.51 14.44 -7.17
N PRO A 147 35.66 13.75 -7.37
CA PRO A 147 36.63 14.17 -8.35
C PRO A 147 35.92 14.20 -9.71
N LYS A 148 35.74 15.42 -10.22
CA LYS A 148 35.41 15.65 -11.63
C LYS A 148 36.40 14.83 -12.42
N MET A 149 35.94 13.72 -13.01
CA MET A 149 36.69 13.10 -14.08
C MET A 149 36.69 14.12 -15.20
N ASP A 150 37.74 14.93 -15.24
CA ASP A 150 38.01 15.84 -16.32
C ASP A 150 38.28 14.99 -17.56
N PHE A 151 37.24 14.78 -18.37
CA PHE A 151 37.35 14.23 -19.72
C PHE A 151 37.85 15.29 -20.71
N SER A 152 38.34 16.44 -20.21
CA SER A 152 39.08 17.40 -21.02
C SER A 152 40.41 16.79 -21.40
N LEU A 153 40.52 16.49 -22.69
CA LEU A 153 41.77 16.17 -23.38
C LEU A 153 42.84 17.20 -23.00
N LYS A 154 44.03 16.73 -22.66
CA LYS A 154 45.18 17.61 -22.42
C LYS A 154 45.56 18.28 -23.74
N GLU A 155 46.01 19.54 -23.70
CA GLU A 155 46.47 20.30 -24.87
C GLU A 155 47.43 19.42 -25.71
N GLY A 156 46.96 18.97 -26.87
CA GLY A 156 47.70 18.11 -27.80
C GLY A 156 47.06 16.75 -28.10
N GLU A 157 46.06 16.30 -27.34
CA GLU A 157 45.35 15.04 -27.63
C GLU A 157 44.22 15.28 -28.63
N THR A 158 44.42 14.85 -29.88
CA THR A 158 43.47 15.03 -30.99
C THR A 158 42.49 13.87 -31.03
N ILE A 159 41.20 14.11 -30.73
CA ILE A 159 40.14 13.13 -31.03
C ILE A 159 39.94 13.09 -32.55
N SER A 160 40.39 11.99 -33.17
CA SER A 160 40.09 11.70 -34.56
C SER A 160 38.65 11.24 -34.71
N ILE A 161 37.75 12.17 -35.00
CA ILE A 161 36.36 11.85 -35.36
C ILE A 161 36.33 11.60 -36.86
N ASN A 162 36.16 10.34 -37.26
CA ASN A 162 35.88 9.98 -38.65
C ASN A 162 34.45 10.40 -38.99
N ILE A 163 34.25 11.67 -39.36
CA ILE A 163 33.03 12.17 -40.01
C ILE A 163 33.14 11.82 -41.50
N GLY A 164 32.94 10.54 -41.79
CA GLY A 164 32.83 10.02 -43.15
C GLY A 164 31.40 10.17 -43.65
N GLY A 165 31.22 11.02 -44.67
CA GLY A 165 29.96 11.24 -45.35
C GLY A 165 29.32 9.96 -45.89
N ASN A 166 27.99 9.93 -45.78
CA ASN A 166 27.11 8.94 -46.38
C ASN A 166 27.43 8.79 -47.88
N PRO A 167 27.66 7.56 -48.37
CA PRO A 167 26.61 7.03 -49.21
C PRO A 167 26.41 5.52 -49.05
N GLN A 168 25.23 5.11 -49.51
CA GLN A 168 24.95 3.80 -50.11
C GLN A 168 24.43 2.71 -49.17
N ARG A 169 23.10 2.58 -49.23
CA ARG A 169 22.38 1.32 -49.49
C ARG A 169 23.16 0.07 -49.08
N ARG A 170 22.89 -0.43 -47.86
CA ARG A 170 22.95 -1.86 -47.61
C ARG A 170 21.52 -2.39 -47.51
N SER A 171 21.09 -2.87 -48.66
CA SER A 171 20.08 -3.91 -48.82
C SER A 171 20.14 -4.90 -47.67
N ARG A 172 18.98 -5.13 -47.04
CA ARG A 172 18.71 -6.32 -46.23
C ARG A 172 19.14 -7.55 -47.07
N PRO A 173 19.91 -8.49 -46.53
CA PRO A 173 19.96 -9.83 -47.07
C PRO A 173 18.55 -10.43 -46.89
N VAL A 174 17.77 -10.39 -47.96
CA VAL A 174 16.67 -11.34 -48.16
C VAL A 174 17.36 -12.69 -48.32
N ALA A 175 17.30 -13.52 -47.28
CA ALA A 175 17.57 -14.94 -47.43
C ALA A 175 16.46 -15.50 -48.32
N GLN A 176 16.88 -16.02 -49.46
CA GLN A 176 16.03 -16.67 -50.45
C GLN A 176 15.29 -17.83 -49.81
N THR A 177 13.97 -17.72 -49.76
CA THR A 177 13.07 -18.86 -49.68
C THR A 177 12.85 -19.37 -51.10
N SER A 178 13.40 -20.53 -51.44
CA SER A 178 12.92 -21.35 -52.54
C SER A 178 12.16 -22.55 -51.97
N SER A 179 10.83 -22.44 -52.07
CA SER A 179 9.87 -23.49 -52.42
C SER A 179 9.87 -24.83 -51.66
N SER A 180 8.89 -25.02 -50.79
CA SER A 180 7.79 -25.97 -51.04
C SER A 180 6.66 -25.91 -49.99
N SER A 181 5.44 -25.66 -50.47
CA SER A 181 4.11 -26.16 -50.04
C SER A 181 3.60 -26.04 -48.58
N GLY A 182 2.47 -25.32 -48.43
CA GLY A 182 1.34 -25.73 -47.55
C GLY A 182 1.14 -24.91 -46.26
N PRO A 183 -0.12 -24.64 -45.82
CA PRO A 183 -0.43 -23.40 -45.11
C PRO A 183 -0.54 -23.50 -43.58
N ASP A 184 -0.41 -22.31 -42.98
CA ASP A 184 -1.13 -21.76 -41.82
C ASP A 184 -0.43 -21.73 -40.42
N GLN A 185 0.13 -20.53 -40.16
CA GLN A 185 0.25 -19.79 -38.89
C GLN A 185 1.07 -20.37 -37.72
N SER A 186 2.33 -19.94 -37.62
CA SER A 186 3.17 -20.03 -36.42
C SER A 186 3.69 -18.66 -35.97
N ILE A 187 3.24 -18.25 -34.79
CA ILE A 187 3.63 -17.06 -34.03
C ILE A 187 5.00 -17.36 -33.37
N PRO A 188 5.97 -16.43 -33.30
CA PRO A 188 7.25 -16.69 -32.65
C PRO A 188 7.09 -16.89 -31.14
N PHE A 189 7.53 -18.07 -30.68
CA PHE A 189 7.52 -18.56 -29.30
C PHE A 189 8.35 -17.67 -28.36
N LEU A 190 7.67 -16.94 -27.47
CA LEU A 190 8.25 -16.51 -26.20
C LEU A 190 8.24 -17.70 -25.23
N PRO A 191 9.31 -17.95 -24.45
CA PRO A 191 9.28 -18.98 -23.43
C PRO A 191 8.19 -18.67 -22.40
N PRO A 192 7.35 -19.64 -22.02
CA PRO A 192 6.29 -19.41 -21.05
C PRO A 192 6.88 -19.05 -19.68
N PRO A 193 6.27 -18.10 -18.95
CA PRO A 193 6.64 -17.83 -17.57
C PRO A 193 6.44 -19.09 -16.71
N PRO A 194 7.26 -19.32 -15.67
CA PRO A 194 7.13 -20.47 -14.80
C PRO A 194 5.74 -20.48 -14.15
N SER A 195 4.95 -21.50 -14.51
CA SER A 195 3.59 -21.69 -14.01
C SER A 195 3.61 -21.98 -12.50
N ALA A 196 2.70 -21.32 -11.78
CA ALA A 196 2.51 -21.39 -10.32
C ALA A 196 1.95 -22.74 -9.85
N ALA A 197 2.69 -23.83 -10.10
CA ALA A 197 2.32 -25.19 -9.72
C ALA A 197 3.43 -25.92 -8.93
N SER A 198 4.32 -25.19 -8.23
CA SER A 198 5.38 -25.80 -7.38
C SER A 198 5.51 -25.19 -5.98
N MET A 199 4.45 -24.56 -5.46
CA MET A 199 4.41 -24.10 -4.06
C MET A 199 3.34 -24.82 -3.22
N ARG A 200 3.02 -26.07 -3.57
CA ARG A 200 2.03 -26.88 -2.83
C ARG A 200 2.55 -28.23 -2.35
N GLN A 201 3.87 -28.32 -2.14
CA GLN A 201 4.51 -29.57 -1.68
C GLN A 201 5.62 -29.29 -0.67
N LYS A 202 5.31 -28.56 0.41
CA LYS A 202 6.15 -28.56 1.61
C LYS A 202 5.38 -28.20 2.89
N LEU A 203 4.25 -28.88 3.15
CA LEU A 203 3.71 -28.98 4.51
C LEU A 203 2.79 -30.21 4.66
N GLN A 204 3.28 -31.39 4.31
CA GLN A 204 2.66 -32.66 4.67
C GLN A 204 3.70 -33.77 4.55
N LYS A 205 4.54 -33.89 5.57
CA LYS A 205 5.25 -35.13 5.92
C LYS A 205 5.63 -35.05 7.40
N GLY A 206 4.71 -35.57 8.20
CA GLY A 206 4.84 -35.74 9.65
C GLY A 206 3.86 -36.81 10.10
N THR A 207 3.90 -37.97 9.43
CA THR A 207 3.24 -39.19 9.91
C THR A 207 4.32 -40.07 10.51
N MET A 208 4.32 -40.18 11.84
CA MET A 208 4.87 -41.35 12.54
C MET A 208 3.77 -41.89 13.44
N GLN A 209 3.67 -43.21 13.39
CA GLN A 209 2.60 -44.08 13.88
C GLN A 209 2.29 -43.98 15.38
N LEU A 210 1.05 -44.38 15.70
CA LEU A 210 0.61 -44.86 17.02
C LEU A 210 1.49 -46.02 17.54
N PRO A 211 1.54 -46.19 18.87
CA PRO A 211 0.99 -47.42 19.41
C PRO A 211 -0.05 -47.22 20.51
N SER A 212 -0.94 -48.20 20.61
CA SER A 212 -2.06 -48.27 21.55
C SER A 212 -1.64 -48.56 22.99
N ALA A 213 -2.45 -48.02 23.91
CA ALA A 213 -2.74 -48.47 25.28
C ALA A 213 -1.68 -48.35 26.40
N ARG A 214 -1.91 -47.38 27.31
CA ARG A 214 -1.91 -47.66 28.75
C ARG A 214 -2.70 -46.63 29.58
N ARG A 215 -3.63 -47.18 30.35
CA ARG A 215 -4.42 -46.68 31.50
C ARG A 215 -3.91 -45.43 32.25
N SER A 216 -4.89 -44.57 32.56
CA SER A 216 -5.31 -44.10 33.91
C SER A 216 -5.15 -42.62 34.28
N ARG A 217 -6.23 -42.14 34.91
CA ARG A 217 -6.43 -40.97 35.81
C ARG A 217 -6.61 -39.59 35.17
N SER A 218 -7.88 -39.22 35.06
CA SER A 218 -8.41 -37.86 35.18
C SER A 218 -8.10 -37.25 36.56
N PRO A 219 -7.79 -35.95 36.64
CA PRO A 219 -8.16 -35.13 37.78
C PRO A 219 -9.30 -34.18 37.40
N SER A 220 -10.34 -34.22 38.23
CA SER A 220 -11.47 -33.32 38.30
C SER A 220 -11.05 -31.88 38.66
N PRO A 221 -11.86 -30.87 38.27
CA PRO A 221 -11.67 -29.49 38.69
C PRO A 221 -12.18 -29.31 40.12
N ASN A 222 -11.27 -29.31 41.09
CA ASN A 222 -11.50 -28.78 42.43
C ASN A 222 -10.14 -28.46 43.05
N GLU A 223 -9.57 -27.32 42.66
CA GLU A 223 -8.38 -26.75 43.31
C GLU A 223 -8.45 -25.22 43.25
N PHE A 224 -9.50 -24.67 43.87
CA PHE A 224 -9.55 -23.26 44.26
C PHE A 224 -10.24 -23.18 45.62
N GLY A 225 -9.48 -23.47 46.66
CA GLY A 225 -9.97 -23.46 48.03
C GLY A 225 -8.87 -23.79 49.03
N GLU A 226 -7.84 -22.94 49.13
CA GLU A 226 -7.02 -22.82 50.35
C GLU A 226 -6.04 -21.64 50.28
N PHE A 227 -6.54 -20.39 50.24
CA PHE A 227 -5.72 -19.23 50.63
C PHE A 227 -6.59 -18.05 51.05
N MET A 228 -7.20 -18.15 52.23
CA MET A 228 -7.59 -17.02 53.07
C MET A 228 -8.10 -17.55 54.41
N ASP A 229 -7.95 -16.73 55.46
CA ASP A 229 -8.49 -16.91 56.81
C ASP A 229 -7.58 -17.58 57.86
N ALA A 230 -6.45 -16.91 58.12
CA ALA A 230 -5.89 -16.84 59.47
C ALA A 230 -5.86 -15.38 59.94
N ASN A 231 -6.99 -14.88 60.48
CA ASN A 231 -6.97 -13.83 61.50
C ASN A 231 -8.26 -13.85 62.33
N GLY A 232 -8.12 -14.01 63.65
CA GLY A 232 -9.24 -13.99 64.62
C GLY A 232 -9.87 -12.61 64.80
N PRO A 233 -11.02 -12.53 65.49
CA PRO A 233 -11.03 -12.28 66.95
C PRO A 233 -12.04 -13.22 67.67
N GLY A 234 -11.92 -13.57 68.95
CA GLY A 234 -11.79 -12.71 70.13
C GLY A 234 -13.13 -12.71 70.87
N THR A 235 -13.26 -13.61 71.86
CA THR A 235 -14.02 -13.60 73.13
C THR A 235 -14.32 -15.03 73.54
#